data_AF-A0A0G1S2H6-F1
#
_entry.id   AF-A0A0G1S2H6-F1
#
_cell.length_a   1.000
_cell.length_b   1.000
_cell.length_c   1.000
_cell.angle_alpha   90.00
_cell.angle_beta   90.00
_cell.angle_gamma   90.00
#
_symmetry.space_group_name_H-M   'P 1'
#
loop_
_entity.id
_entity.type
_entity.pdbx_description
1 polymer ?
#
loop_
_entity_poly.entity_id
_entity_poly.type
_entity_poly.pdbx_seq_one_letter_code
_entity_poly.pdbx_strand_id
1 'polypeptide(L)'
;MNESSFGSIIDSSHSILILLPSKPYFDQVAAGLALYLALREEKDTTITCPSPMLVEFNRLVGVNKVTGELGNKNLTIRFANYKASDIEKVSYDIENGEFKLTVVPKAGFVSPKKEQVVFEYSGLSAETMILIGGANETHFPVLSSKALGESRIIHVGTRALSLSAEKVMSFAAPASSISELVTTLINQSGRRLDQDIATNLLMGIEEGSQDFKGPDVTPETFEIAAQLLRAGGQRTPRERPEGSSYPPGAVPGQVVEVEKKEAPKDWLEPKIYKGTSIS
;
A
#
# COMPACT_ATOMS: atom_id res chain seq x y z
N MET A 1 -5.78 -34.51 -5.12
CA MET A 1 -5.43 -33.08 -5.00
C MET A 1 -5.17 -32.81 -3.53
N ASN A 2 -4.02 -32.27 -3.16
CA ASN A 2 -3.74 -31.92 -1.76
C ASN A 2 -4.62 -30.73 -1.38
N GLU A 3 -5.64 -30.94 -0.56
CA GLU A 3 -6.57 -29.91 -0.07
C GLU A 3 -5.88 -28.77 0.72
N SER A 4 -4.58 -28.89 0.97
CA SER A 4 -3.76 -27.93 1.75
C SER A 4 -2.76 -27.10 0.93
N SER A 5 -2.75 -27.21 -0.41
CA SER A 5 -1.80 -26.41 -1.22
C SER A 5 -2.24 -24.94 -1.34
N PHE A 6 -1.29 -24.03 -1.50
CA PHE A 6 -1.56 -22.60 -1.68
C PHE A 6 -2.58 -22.36 -2.82
N GLY A 7 -2.33 -22.95 -4.00
CA GLY A 7 -3.23 -22.85 -5.15
C GLY A 7 -4.66 -23.29 -4.83
N SER A 8 -4.84 -24.45 -4.20
CA SER A 8 -6.18 -24.95 -3.83
C SER A 8 -6.93 -24.00 -2.89
N ILE A 9 -6.21 -23.39 -1.94
CA ILE A 9 -6.81 -22.42 -1.00
C ILE A 9 -7.24 -21.17 -1.77
N ILE A 10 -6.38 -20.60 -2.61
CA ILE A 10 -6.69 -19.42 -3.42
C ILE A 10 -7.88 -19.69 -4.37
N ASP A 11 -7.90 -20.85 -5.03
CA ASP A 11 -8.96 -21.19 -5.98
C ASP A 11 -10.32 -21.32 -5.29
N SER A 12 -10.35 -21.83 -4.06
CA SER A 12 -11.55 -21.94 -3.24
C SER A 12 -12.01 -20.64 -2.56
N SER A 13 -11.27 -19.54 -2.69
CA SER A 13 -11.59 -18.24 -2.08
C SER A 13 -12.09 -17.26 -3.13
N HIS A 14 -13.16 -16.51 -2.84
CA HIS A 14 -13.68 -15.45 -3.72
C HIS A 14 -13.13 -14.08 -3.35
N SER A 15 -12.98 -13.80 -2.05
CA SER A 15 -12.43 -12.55 -1.53
C SER A 15 -11.13 -12.78 -0.76
N ILE A 16 -10.09 -12.06 -1.17
CA ILE A 16 -8.73 -12.21 -0.64
C ILE A 16 -8.22 -10.86 -0.15
N LEU A 17 -7.72 -10.84 1.08
CA LEU A 17 -7.09 -9.67 1.67
C LEU A 17 -5.60 -9.93 1.90
N ILE A 18 -4.77 -9.20 1.16
CA ILE A 18 -3.31 -9.22 1.33
C ILE A 18 -2.95 -8.16 2.37
N LEU A 19 -2.25 -8.59 3.41
CA LEU A 19 -1.84 -7.75 4.53
C LEU A 19 -0.32 -7.58 4.50
N LEU A 20 0.11 -6.34 4.35
CA LEU A 20 1.49 -5.93 4.58
C LEU A 20 1.71 -5.63 6.08
N PRO A 21 2.92 -5.89 6.59
CA PRO A 21 3.24 -5.63 7.99
C PRO A 21 3.35 -4.13 8.25
N SER A 22 3.24 -3.74 9.52
CA SER A 22 3.52 -2.39 9.99
C SER A 22 4.96 -2.03 9.66
N LYS A 23 5.17 -0.88 9.02
CA LYS A 23 6.47 -0.41 8.50
C LYS A 23 7.12 -1.48 7.58
N PRO A 24 6.50 -1.81 6.45
CA PRO A 24 7.03 -2.83 5.57
C PRO A 24 8.33 -2.37 4.93
N TYR A 25 9.24 -3.29 4.64
CA TYR A 25 10.39 -3.02 3.79
C TYR A 25 10.08 -3.33 2.32
N PHE A 26 10.94 -2.86 1.42
CA PHE A 26 10.70 -2.87 -0.02
C PHE A 26 10.27 -4.25 -0.59
N ASP A 27 10.99 -5.33 -0.26
CA ASP A 27 10.67 -6.68 -0.74
C ASP A 27 9.30 -7.19 -0.22
N GLN A 28 8.86 -6.82 0.99
CA GLN A 28 7.49 -7.15 1.45
C GLN A 28 6.42 -6.47 0.59
N VAL A 29 6.62 -5.18 0.28
CA VAL A 29 5.69 -4.43 -0.56
C VAL A 29 5.70 -4.99 -1.98
N ALA A 30 6.87 -5.31 -2.52
CA ALA A 30 7.05 -5.88 -3.85
C ALA A 30 6.34 -7.24 -3.98
N ALA A 31 6.59 -8.16 -3.03
CA ALA A 31 5.97 -9.47 -3.00
C ALA A 31 4.44 -9.39 -2.84
N GLY A 32 3.96 -8.53 -1.93
CA GLY A 32 2.52 -8.33 -1.72
C GLY A 32 1.82 -7.73 -2.94
N LEU A 33 2.43 -6.74 -3.60
CA LEU A 33 1.90 -6.15 -4.82
C LEU A 33 1.90 -7.13 -5.99
N ALA A 34 2.98 -7.90 -6.17
CA ALA A 34 3.03 -8.94 -7.19
C ALA A 34 1.92 -9.97 -7.01
N LEU A 35 1.68 -10.43 -5.78
CA LEU A 35 0.58 -11.33 -5.48
C LEU A 35 -0.78 -10.68 -5.71
N TYR A 36 -0.96 -9.42 -5.32
CA TYR A 36 -2.17 -8.65 -5.62
C TYR A 36 -2.46 -8.59 -7.12
N LEU A 37 -1.45 -8.24 -7.93
CA LEU A 37 -1.56 -8.17 -9.38
C LEU A 37 -1.90 -9.54 -10.00
N ALA A 38 -1.31 -10.62 -9.49
CA ALA A 38 -1.58 -11.99 -9.96
C ALA A 38 -2.98 -12.51 -9.61
N LEU A 39 -3.66 -11.92 -8.63
CA LEU A 39 -4.98 -12.37 -8.15
C LEU A 39 -6.14 -11.47 -8.55
N ARG A 40 -5.89 -10.17 -8.75
CA ARG A 40 -6.94 -9.15 -8.95
C ARG A 40 -7.83 -9.34 -10.18
N GLU A 41 -7.37 -10.07 -11.20
CA GLU A 41 -8.16 -10.33 -12.41
C GLU A 41 -9.18 -11.45 -12.23
N GLU A 42 -8.94 -12.34 -11.25
CA GLU A 42 -9.77 -13.52 -11.03
C GLU A 42 -10.56 -13.46 -9.71
N LYS A 43 -10.05 -12.72 -8.72
CA LYS A 43 -10.54 -12.71 -7.33
C LYS A 43 -10.75 -11.28 -6.85
N ASP A 44 -11.72 -11.09 -5.94
CA ASP A 44 -11.92 -9.82 -5.23
C ASP A 44 -10.77 -9.63 -4.23
N THR A 45 -9.68 -9.03 -4.73
CA THR A 45 -8.41 -8.92 -4.00
C THR A 45 -8.19 -7.49 -3.56
N THR A 46 -7.91 -7.30 -2.28
CA THR A 46 -7.48 -6.01 -1.71
C THR A 46 -6.11 -6.16 -1.08
N ILE A 47 -5.27 -5.14 -1.19
CA ILE A 47 -3.98 -5.08 -0.49
C ILE A 47 -3.97 -3.89 0.47
N THR A 48 -3.60 -4.14 1.72
CA THR A 48 -3.61 -3.10 2.77
C THR A 48 -2.30 -3.06 3.53
N CYS A 49 -1.99 -1.87 4.05
CA CYS A 49 -0.87 -1.66 4.95
C CYS A 49 -1.29 -0.68 6.06
N PRO A 50 -1.06 -0.99 7.34
CA PRO A 50 -1.41 -0.08 8.43
C PRO A 50 -0.52 1.19 8.46
N SER A 51 0.63 1.16 7.79
CA SER A 51 1.55 2.30 7.66
C SER A 51 1.45 2.94 6.27
N PRO A 52 1.52 4.28 6.15
CA PRO A 52 1.58 4.94 4.85
C PRO A 52 2.74 4.42 3.98
N MET A 53 2.51 4.32 2.67
CA MET A 53 3.56 3.95 1.72
C MET A 53 4.61 5.06 1.62
N LEU A 54 5.90 4.67 1.67
CA LEU A 54 7.03 5.56 1.49
C LEU A 54 7.32 5.78 0.01
N VAL A 55 7.97 6.91 -0.31
CA VAL A 55 8.32 7.30 -1.69
C VAL A 55 9.21 6.26 -2.37
N GLU A 56 10.04 5.55 -1.62
CA GLU A 56 10.89 4.46 -2.16
C GLU A 56 10.09 3.33 -2.83
N PHE A 57 8.81 3.15 -2.47
CA PHE A 57 7.93 2.13 -3.04
C PHE A 57 7.28 2.60 -4.36
N ASN A 58 7.40 3.87 -4.75
CA ASN A 58 6.79 4.41 -5.98
C ASN A 58 7.27 3.75 -7.27
N ARG A 59 8.43 3.11 -7.23
CA ARG A 59 8.97 2.32 -8.35
C ARG A 59 8.29 0.97 -8.53
N LEU A 60 7.46 0.52 -7.57
CA LEU A 60 6.69 -0.72 -7.66
C LEU A 60 5.37 -0.48 -8.39
N VAL A 61 5.05 -1.37 -9.32
CA VAL A 61 3.81 -1.32 -10.06
C VAL A 61 2.63 -1.55 -9.12
N GLY A 62 1.66 -0.65 -9.17
CA GLY A 62 0.42 -0.75 -8.40
C GLY A 62 0.54 -0.31 -6.94
N VAL A 63 1.62 0.34 -6.50
CA VAL A 63 1.76 0.81 -5.11
C VAL A 63 0.62 1.72 -4.66
N ASN A 64 0.04 2.49 -5.58
CA ASN A 64 -1.12 3.36 -5.34
C ASN A 64 -2.41 2.58 -5.05
N LYS A 65 -2.40 1.25 -5.16
CA LYS A 65 -3.51 0.36 -4.79
C LYS A 65 -3.44 -0.09 -3.33
N VAL A 66 -2.33 0.13 -2.63
CA VAL A 66 -2.21 -0.17 -1.20
C VAL A 66 -3.05 0.83 -0.42
N THR A 67 -4.08 0.33 0.28
CA THR A 67 -4.95 1.16 1.11
C THR A 67 -4.58 1.05 2.59
N GLY A 68 -4.82 2.13 3.35
CA GLY A 68 -4.74 2.08 4.82
C GLY A 68 -6.00 1.54 5.48
N GLU A 69 -7.10 1.46 4.72
CA GLU A 69 -8.40 1.03 5.21
C GLU A 69 -8.60 -0.48 5.03
N LEU A 70 -9.11 -1.12 6.08
CA LEU A 70 -9.41 -2.54 6.13
C LEU A 70 -10.86 -2.80 5.72
N GLY A 71 -11.05 -3.11 4.44
CA GLY A 71 -12.34 -3.53 3.88
C GLY A 71 -13.18 -2.37 3.33
N ASN A 72 -14.04 -2.72 2.37
CA ASN A 72 -14.91 -1.81 1.63
C ASN A 72 -16.40 -2.23 1.68
N LYS A 73 -16.76 -3.25 2.46
CA LYS A 73 -18.10 -3.87 2.37
C LYS A 73 -19.20 -3.06 3.05
N ASN A 74 -18.99 -2.54 4.25
CA ASN A 74 -20.01 -1.79 4.97
C ASN A 74 -19.64 -0.31 4.98
N LEU A 75 -20.47 0.55 4.41
CA LEU A 75 -20.35 1.99 4.64
C LEU A 75 -20.89 2.32 6.03
N THR A 76 -20.02 2.80 6.91
CA THR A 76 -20.35 3.34 8.23
C THR A 76 -20.32 4.86 8.17
N ILE A 77 -21.43 5.49 8.56
CA ILE A 77 -21.53 6.95 8.62
C ILE A 77 -21.47 7.35 10.09
N ARG A 78 -20.44 8.12 10.47
CA ARG A 78 -20.24 8.62 11.83
C ARG A 78 -20.26 10.14 11.86
N PHE A 79 -20.88 10.73 12.88
CA PHE A 79 -20.86 12.18 13.08
C PHE A 79 -19.78 12.58 14.08
N ALA A 80 -18.66 13.12 13.59
CA ALA A 80 -17.56 13.60 14.42
C ALA A 80 -17.97 14.84 15.23
N ASN A 81 -17.62 14.85 16.53
CA ASN A 81 -17.94 15.93 17.45
C ASN A 81 -19.44 16.28 17.51
N TYR A 82 -20.31 15.29 17.27
CA TYR A 82 -21.75 15.41 17.39
C TYR A 82 -22.25 14.46 18.47
N LYS A 83 -23.06 14.95 19.41
CA LYS A 83 -23.53 14.13 20.51
C LYS A 83 -24.70 13.26 20.05
N ALA A 84 -24.58 11.95 20.19
CA ALA A 84 -25.67 11.02 19.85
C ALA A 84 -26.96 11.29 20.65
N SER A 85 -26.85 11.88 21.84
CA SER A 85 -27.99 12.30 22.67
C SER A 85 -28.88 13.37 22.03
N ASP A 86 -28.35 14.10 21.06
CA ASP A 86 -29.02 15.23 20.41
C ASP A 86 -29.86 14.75 19.21
N ILE A 87 -29.71 13.48 18.82
CA ILE A 87 -30.51 12.82 17.78
C ILE A 87 -31.84 12.35 18.39
N GLU A 88 -32.94 12.67 17.73
CA GLU A 88 -34.28 12.17 18.05
C GLU A 88 -34.61 10.90 17.25
N LYS A 89 -34.34 10.92 15.94
CA LYS A 89 -34.69 9.84 15.02
C LYS A 89 -33.68 9.70 13.89
N VAL A 90 -33.38 8.46 13.52
CA VAL A 90 -32.69 8.11 12.27
C VAL A 90 -33.62 7.21 11.46
N SER A 91 -33.84 7.54 10.20
CA SER A 91 -34.64 6.72 9.28
C SER A 91 -33.98 6.62 7.92
N TYR A 92 -34.21 5.51 7.22
CA TYR A 92 -33.82 5.34 5.83
C TYR A 92 -35.04 5.29 4.92
N ASP A 93 -34.89 5.72 3.69
CA ASP A 93 -35.88 5.60 2.62
C ASP A 93 -35.17 5.28 1.29
N ILE A 94 -35.91 4.73 0.33
CA ILE A 94 -35.44 4.48 -1.03
C ILE A 94 -36.36 5.24 -1.99
N GLU A 95 -35.92 6.42 -2.43
CA GLU A 95 -36.64 7.25 -3.40
C GLU A 95 -35.91 7.21 -4.74
N ASN A 96 -36.60 6.89 -5.84
CA ASN A 96 -36.03 6.82 -7.19
C ASN A 96 -34.81 5.88 -7.34
N GLY A 97 -34.70 4.86 -6.48
CA GLY A 97 -33.55 3.94 -6.45
C GLY A 97 -32.33 4.48 -5.69
N GLU A 98 -32.43 5.67 -5.10
CA GLU A 98 -31.39 6.25 -4.25
C GLU A 98 -31.66 5.96 -2.77
N PHE A 99 -30.63 5.50 -2.05
CA PHE A 99 -30.72 5.32 -0.60
C PHE A 99 -30.58 6.68 0.11
N LYS A 100 -31.56 7.03 0.92
CA LYS A 100 -31.62 8.30 1.66
C LYS A 100 -31.64 8.04 3.16
N LEU A 101 -30.61 8.52 3.85
CA LEU A 101 -30.56 8.53 5.31
C LEU A 101 -31.01 9.89 5.84
N THR A 102 -32.06 9.92 6.65
CA THR A 102 -32.55 11.14 7.32
C THR A 102 -32.23 11.08 8.80
N VAL A 103 -31.49 12.09 9.30
CA VAL A 103 -31.15 12.25 10.71
C VAL A 103 -31.88 13.47 11.24
N VAL A 104 -32.77 13.26 12.21
CA VAL A 104 -33.60 14.30 12.83
C VAL A 104 -33.08 14.59 14.24
N PRO A 105 -32.59 15.81 14.51
CA PRO A 105 -32.19 16.21 15.85
C PRO A 105 -33.42 16.50 16.72
N LYS A 106 -33.23 16.48 18.05
CA LYS A 106 -34.25 16.90 19.01
C LYS A 106 -34.58 18.39 18.84
N ALA A 107 -35.78 18.78 19.24
CA ALA A 107 -36.19 20.18 19.25
C ALA A 107 -35.16 21.08 19.97
N GLY A 108 -34.72 22.15 19.29
CA GLY A 108 -33.71 23.09 19.78
C GLY A 108 -32.26 22.72 19.47
N PHE A 109 -31.99 21.54 18.90
CA PHE A 109 -30.66 21.12 18.47
C PHE A 109 -30.49 21.26 16.94
N VAL A 110 -29.23 21.43 16.52
CA VAL A 110 -28.87 21.56 15.11
C VAL A 110 -28.58 20.20 14.49
N SER A 111 -28.86 20.07 13.19
CA SER A 111 -28.49 18.87 12.43
C SER A 111 -26.97 18.75 12.29
N PRO A 112 -26.42 17.52 12.16
CA PRO A 112 -25.00 17.34 11.86
C PRO A 112 -24.59 18.09 10.60
N LYS A 113 -23.48 18.83 10.66
CA LYS A 113 -22.94 19.55 9.50
C LYS A 113 -22.20 18.61 8.57
N LYS A 114 -22.03 19.01 7.29
CA LYS A 114 -21.34 18.22 6.26
C LYS A 114 -19.92 17.83 6.70
N GLU A 115 -19.19 18.74 7.34
CA GLU A 115 -17.81 18.52 7.79
C GLU A 115 -17.73 17.56 8.99
N GLN A 116 -18.85 17.34 9.68
CA GLN A 116 -18.95 16.38 10.77
C GLN A 116 -19.26 14.96 10.26
N VAL A 117 -19.69 14.80 9.01
CA VAL A 117 -20.00 13.49 8.44
C VAL A 117 -18.70 12.82 8.01
N VAL A 118 -18.33 11.77 8.74
CA VAL A 118 -17.20 10.91 8.42
C VAL A 118 -17.74 9.62 7.83
N PHE A 119 -17.27 9.30 6.63
CA PHE A 119 -17.52 8.02 5.99
C PHE A 119 -16.35 7.09 6.33
N GLU A 120 -16.66 5.96 6.94
CA GLU A 120 -15.71 4.91 7.26
C GLU A 120 -16.21 3.63 6.60
N TYR A 121 -15.39 2.97 5.80
CA TYR A 121 -15.73 1.63 5.36
C TYR A 121 -15.29 0.64 6.44
N SER A 122 -16.20 -0.26 6.82
CA SER A 122 -15.99 -1.28 7.84
C SER A 122 -16.46 -2.65 7.32
N GLY A 123 -16.10 -3.72 8.03
CA GLY A 123 -16.40 -5.08 7.59
C GLY A 123 -15.25 -5.71 6.81
N LEU A 124 -14.40 -6.40 7.56
CA LEU A 124 -13.44 -7.36 7.02
C LEU A 124 -14.22 -8.60 6.59
N SER A 125 -14.40 -8.76 5.28
CA SER A 125 -15.11 -9.90 4.71
C SER A 125 -14.25 -10.61 3.68
N ALA A 126 -12.99 -10.84 4.05
CA ALA A 126 -12.11 -11.67 3.26
C ALA A 126 -12.33 -13.11 3.69
N GLU A 127 -12.58 -14.01 2.74
CA GLU A 127 -12.59 -15.45 3.00
C GLU A 127 -11.18 -15.96 3.29
N THR A 128 -10.17 -15.26 2.76
CA THR A 128 -8.75 -15.55 3.03
C THR A 128 -7.95 -14.27 3.24
N MET A 129 -7.20 -14.24 4.33
CA MET A 129 -6.17 -13.25 4.59
C MET A 129 -4.79 -13.86 4.30
N ILE A 130 -3.96 -13.11 3.58
CA ILE A 130 -2.58 -13.50 3.27
C ILE A 130 -1.64 -12.49 3.90
N LEU A 131 -0.90 -12.93 4.91
CA LEU A 131 0.11 -12.15 5.62
C LEU A 131 1.44 -12.26 4.86
N ILE A 132 1.99 -11.13 4.44
CA ILE A 132 3.27 -11.09 3.70
C ILE A 132 4.40 -10.68 4.63
N GLY A 133 5.36 -11.58 4.84
CA GLY A 133 6.50 -11.34 5.73
C GLY A 133 6.10 -11.17 7.18
N GLY A 134 6.60 -10.10 7.81
CA GLY A 134 6.46 -9.89 9.25
C GLY A 134 7.26 -10.89 10.10
N ALA A 135 7.39 -10.58 11.39
CA ALA A 135 8.15 -11.40 12.35
C ALA A 135 7.29 -11.90 13.52
N ASN A 136 6.19 -11.22 13.83
CA ASN A 136 5.26 -11.57 14.91
C ASN A 136 3.89 -10.92 14.68
N GLU A 137 2.91 -11.22 15.53
CA GLU A 137 1.54 -10.70 15.40
C GLU A 137 1.44 -9.17 15.44
N THR A 138 2.35 -8.49 16.17
CA THR A 138 2.30 -7.03 16.31
C THR A 138 2.54 -6.30 15.00
N HIS A 139 3.17 -6.96 14.02
CA HIS A 139 3.31 -6.43 12.68
C HIS A 139 1.98 -6.39 11.93
N PHE A 140 0.98 -7.18 12.34
CA PHE A 140 -0.34 -7.24 11.73
C PHE A 140 -1.44 -6.91 12.77
N PRO A 141 -1.62 -5.64 13.16
CA PRO A 141 -2.55 -5.25 14.23
C PRO A 141 -4.00 -5.71 14.00
N VAL A 142 -4.40 -5.89 12.75
CA VAL A 142 -5.72 -6.41 12.37
C VAL A 142 -6.01 -7.78 12.97
N LEU A 143 -4.98 -8.61 13.21
CA LEU A 143 -5.09 -9.96 13.78
C LEU A 143 -5.57 -9.96 15.24
N SER A 144 -5.46 -8.83 15.94
CA SER A 144 -6.02 -8.67 17.29
C SER A 144 -7.47 -8.20 17.28
N SER A 145 -8.02 -7.85 16.12
CA SER A 145 -9.39 -7.36 16.01
C SER A 145 -10.40 -8.51 16.07
N LYS A 146 -11.50 -8.33 16.82
CA LYS A 146 -12.63 -9.27 16.83
C LYS A 146 -13.37 -9.34 15.48
N ALA A 147 -12.98 -8.52 14.51
CA ALA A 147 -13.60 -8.38 13.20
C ALA A 147 -13.08 -9.38 12.14
N LEU A 148 -12.12 -10.25 12.50
CA LEU A 148 -11.49 -11.21 11.56
C LEU A 148 -12.44 -12.33 11.10
N GLY A 149 -13.58 -12.51 11.77
CA GLY A 149 -14.57 -13.53 11.44
C GLY A 149 -13.96 -14.94 11.37
N GLU A 150 -14.46 -15.76 10.44
CA GLU A 150 -13.97 -17.13 10.20
C GLU A 150 -12.92 -17.22 9.08
N SER A 151 -12.30 -16.09 8.71
CA SER A 151 -11.37 -16.04 7.58
C SER A 151 -10.20 -17.02 7.74
N ARG A 152 -9.80 -17.65 6.64
CA ARG A 152 -8.60 -18.47 6.58
C ARG A 152 -7.37 -17.56 6.58
N ILE A 153 -6.44 -17.79 7.50
CA ILE A 153 -5.22 -16.98 7.58
C ILE A 153 -4.07 -17.78 7.00
N ILE A 154 -3.42 -17.21 5.99
CA ILE A 154 -2.23 -17.74 5.34
C ILE A 154 -1.07 -16.82 5.68
N HIS A 155 0.08 -17.39 5.99
CA HIS A 155 1.33 -16.64 6.15
C HIS A 155 2.34 -17.05 5.08
N VAL A 156 2.98 -16.05 4.45
CA VAL A 156 4.07 -16.24 3.48
C VAL A 156 5.25 -15.42 3.96
N GLY A 157 6.40 -16.04 4.22
CA GLY A 157 7.59 -15.32 4.65
C GLY A 157 8.83 -16.21 4.72
N THR A 158 10.00 -15.62 4.91
CA THR A 158 11.26 -16.38 4.97
C THR A 158 11.46 -17.15 6.29
N ARG A 159 10.56 -16.93 7.25
CA ARG A 159 10.56 -17.53 8.59
C ARG A 159 9.13 -17.74 9.03
N ALA A 160 8.84 -18.82 9.75
CA ALA A 160 7.51 -19.03 10.31
C ALA A 160 7.12 -17.90 11.27
N LEU A 161 5.87 -17.45 11.19
CA LEU A 161 5.33 -16.45 12.08
C LEU A 161 4.87 -17.10 13.39
N SER A 162 5.35 -16.58 14.52
CA SER A 162 4.81 -16.98 15.82
C SER A 162 3.49 -16.22 16.05
N LEU A 163 2.37 -16.90 15.81
CA LEU A 163 1.04 -16.40 16.09
C LEU A 163 0.38 -17.24 17.20
N SER A 164 -0.35 -16.58 18.10
CA SER A 164 -1.18 -17.18 19.14
C SER A 164 -2.48 -17.78 18.58
N ALA A 165 -2.85 -17.41 17.35
CA ALA A 165 -4.01 -17.93 16.66
C ALA A 165 -3.75 -19.34 16.10
N GLU A 166 -4.51 -20.34 16.57
CA GLU A 166 -4.39 -21.76 16.21
C GLU A 166 -4.66 -22.09 14.73
N LYS A 167 -5.10 -21.13 13.90
CA LYS A 167 -5.64 -21.38 12.55
C LYS A 167 -4.83 -20.76 11.40
N VAL A 168 -3.53 -20.53 11.58
CA VAL A 168 -2.67 -19.96 10.52
C VAL A 168 -1.95 -21.05 9.75
N MET A 169 -2.21 -21.10 8.44
CA MET A 169 -1.48 -21.96 7.51
C MET A 169 -0.21 -21.24 7.05
N SER A 170 0.95 -21.83 7.33
CA SER A 170 2.24 -21.23 7.00
C SER A 170 2.81 -21.82 5.70
N PHE A 171 3.12 -20.95 4.75
CA PHE A 171 3.95 -21.20 3.57
C PHE A 171 5.31 -20.53 3.72
N ALA A 172 5.82 -20.46 4.95
CA ALA A 172 7.14 -19.94 5.21
C ALA A 172 8.22 -20.97 4.90
N ALA A 173 9.27 -20.55 4.19
CA ALA A 173 10.43 -21.37 3.88
C ALA A 173 11.69 -20.50 3.82
N PRO A 174 12.88 -21.04 4.13
CA PRO A 174 14.14 -20.32 3.93
C PRO A 174 14.28 -19.90 2.46
N ALA A 175 14.55 -18.61 2.22
CA ALA A 175 14.78 -18.03 0.91
C ALA A 175 15.52 -16.69 1.05
N SER A 176 16.14 -16.22 -0.03
CA SER A 176 16.87 -14.95 -0.04
C SER A 176 15.95 -13.72 0.09
N SER A 177 14.67 -13.86 -0.25
CA SER A 177 13.65 -12.81 -0.21
C SER A 177 12.24 -13.40 -0.15
N ILE A 178 11.25 -12.59 0.21
CA ILE A 178 9.84 -12.98 0.19
C ILE A 178 9.34 -13.03 -1.26
N SER A 179 9.85 -12.16 -2.13
CA SER A 179 9.52 -12.18 -3.56
C SER A 179 9.92 -13.50 -4.23
N GLU A 180 11.01 -14.14 -3.82
CA GLU A 180 11.40 -15.48 -4.29
C GLU A 180 10.32 -16.53 -3.95
N LEU A 181 9.82 -16.51 -2.71
CA LEU A 181 8.75 -17.41 -2.25
C LEU A 181 7.43 -17.14 -2.97
N VAL A 182 7.05 -15.86 -3.10
CA VAL A 182 5.82 -15.50 -3.81
C VAL A 182 5.88 -15.89 -5.28
N THR A 183 7.05 -15.77 -5.94
CA THR A 183 7.23 -16.26 -7.31
C THR A 183 6.96 -17.76 -7.41
N THR A 184 7.52 -18.53 -6.47
CA THR A 184 7.30 -19.98 -6.40
C THR A 184 5.82 -20.33 -6.19
N LEU A 185 5.14 -19.62 -5.28
CA LEU A 185 3.72 -19.85 -4.98
C LEU A 185 2.81 -19.50 -6.17
N ILE A 186 3.08 -18.40 -6.87
CA ILE A 186 2.34 -18.01 -8.08
C ILE A 186 2.48 -19.11 -9.15
N ASN A 187 3.71 -19.56 -9.42
CA ASN A 187 3.98 -20.62 -10.40
C ASN A 187 3.30 -21.94 -10.03
N GLN A 188 3.40 -22.37 -8.77
CA GLN A 188 2.78 -23.61 -8.28
C GLN A 188 1.25 -23.56 -8.32
N SER A 189 0.65 -22.36 -8.23
CA SER A 189 -0.79 -22.15 -8.40
C SER A 189 -1.24 -22.12 -9.86
N GLY A 190 -0.32 -22.25 -10.83
CA GLY A 190 -0.64 -22.22 -12.27
C GLY A 190 -1.00 -20.83 -12.79
N ARG A 191 -0.72 -19.78 -12.02
CA ARG A 191 -1.00 -18.39 -12.37
C ARG A 191 0.13 -17.82 -13.23
N ARG A 192 -0.21 -16.91 -14.13
CA ARG A 192 0.75 -16.32 -15.06
C ARG A 192 1.53 -15.20 -14.39
N LEU A 193 2.82 -15.12 -14.73
CA LEU A 193 3.67 -13.97 -14.45
C LEU A 193 3.65 -13.08 -15.70
N ASP A 194 3.04 -11.91 -15.59
CA ASP A 194 3.17 -10.86 -16.59
C ASP A 194 4.39 -9.97 -16.30
N GLN A 195 4.61 -8.99 -17.17
CA GLN A 195 5.72 -8.05 -17.07
C GLN A 195 5.71 -7.25 -15.77
N ASP A 196 4.54 -6.80 -15.30
CA ASP A 196 4.40 -5.94 -14.13
C ASP A 196 4.64 -6.73 -12.83
N ILE A 197 4.04 -7.93 -12.75
CA ILE A 197 4.25 -8.90 -11.67
C ILE A 197 5.73 -9.27 -11.62
N ALA A 198 6.32 -9.61 -12.76
CA ALA A 198 7.72 -10.03 -12.84
C ALA A 198 8.69 -8.91 -12.46
N THR A 199 8.39 -7.66 -12.83
CA THR A 199 9.18 -6.49 -12.46
C THR A 199 9.18 -6.28 -10.95
N ASN A 200 8.01 -6.30 -10.31
CA ASN A 200 7.92 -6.18 -8.85
C ASN A 200 8.73 -7.27 -8.14
N LEU A 201 8.53 -8.54 -8.52
CA LEU A 201 9.21 -9.67 -7.90
C LEU A 201 10.73 -9.59 -8.10
N LEU A 202 11.21 -9.21 -9.28
CA LEU A 202 12.63 -9.10 -9.57
C LEU A 202 13.28 -8.02 -8.70
N MET A 203 12.64 -6.85 -8.60
CA MET A 203 13.13 -5.76 -7.74
C MET A 203 13.10 -6.14 -6.26
N GLY A 204 12.10 -6.90 -5.82
CA GLY A 204 12.01 -7.43 -4.47
C GLY A 204 13.11 -8.44 -4.17
N ILE A 205 13.41 -9.36 -5.09
CA ILE A 205 14.53 -10.28 -4.98
C ILE A 205 15.85 -9.52 -4.91
N GLU A 206 16.09 -8.57 -5.81
CA GLU A 206 17.31 -7.75 -5.82
C GLU A 206 17.51 -7.02 -4.48
N GLU A 207 16.46 -6.42 -3.92
CA GLU A 207 16.56 -5.76 -2.62
C GLU A 207 16.75 -6.75 -1.46
N GLY A 208 15.89 -7.77 -1.36
CA GLY A 208 15.87 -8.72 -0.25
C GLY A 208 17.15 -9.56 -0.16
N SER A 209 17.73 -9.90 -1.32
CA SER A 209 18.99 -10.65 -1.44
C SER A 209 20.25 -9.79 -1.37
N GLN A 210 20.13 -8.48 -1.14
CA GLN A 210 21.25 -7.52 -1.15
C GLN A 210 22.03 -7.54 -2.48
N ASP A 211 21.30 -7.39 -3.58
CA ASP A 211 21.80 -7.51 -4.96
C ASP A 211 22.50 -8.86 -5.20
N PHE A 212 21.88 -9.97 -4.77
CA PHE A 212 22.38 -11.34 -4.86
C PHE A 212 23.69 -11.62 -4.09
N LYS A 213 24.02 -10.81 -3.09
CA LYS A 213 25.25 -10.97 -2.27
C LYS A 213 24.96 -11.53 -0.87
N GLY A 214 23.69 -11.64 -0.50
CA GLY A 214 23.27 -12.16 0.79
C GLY A 214 23.67 -13.62 1.00
N PRO A 215 23.81 -14.06 2.27
CA PRO A 215 24.23 -15.42 2.60
C PRO A 215 23.19 -16.49 2.25
N ASP A 216 21.91 -16.10 2.16
CA ASP A 216 20.78 -16.98 1.84
C ASP A 216 20.51 -17.09 0.32
N VAL A 217 21.38 -16.52 -0.51
CA VAL A 217 21.29 -16.60 -1.97
C VAL A 217 21.73 -17.98 -2.43
N THR A 218 20.88 -18.65 -3.20
CA THR A 218 21.14 -20.00 -3.72
C THR A 218 21.06 -20.01 -5.26
N PRO A 219 21.44 -21.12 -5.93
CA PRO A 219 21.23 -21.27 -7.37
C PRO A 219 19.77 -21.06 -7.78
N GLU A 220 18.82 -21.47 -6.93
CA GLU A 220 17.38 -21.29 -7.14
C GLU A 220 16.99 -19.80 -7.18
N THR A 221 17.61 -18.95 -6.35
CA THR A 221 17.43 -17.49 -6.42
C THR A 221 17.76 -16.95 -7.82
N PHE A 222 18.88 -17.40 -8.41
CA PHE A 222 19.28 -16.98 -9.77
C PHE A 222 18.36 -17.56 -10.85
N GLU A 223 17.88 -18.80 -10.69
CA GLU A 223 16.93 -19.42 -11.60
C GLU A 223 15.61 -18.64 -11.64
N ILE A 224 15.07 -18.30 -10.45
CA ILE A 224 13.86 -17.49 -10.31
C ILE A 224 14.09 -16.10 -10.93
N ALA A 225 15.21 -15.44 -10.65
CA ALA A 225 15.53 -14.15 -11.28
C ALA A 225 15.58 -14.25 -12.82
N ALA A 226 16.18 -15.32 -13.36
CA ALA A 226 16.22 -15.58 -14.80
C ALA A 226 14.82 -15.84 -15.38
N GLN A 227 13.96 -16.55 -14.64
CA GLN A 227 12.57 -16.77 -15.02
C GLN A 227 11.81 -15.44 -15.10
N LEU A 228 11.95 -14.58 -14.10
CA LEU A 228 11.30 -13.27 -14.05
C LEU A 228 11.75 -12.35 -15.20
N LEU A 229 13.06 -12.32 -15.49
CA LEU A 229 13.60 -11.61 -16.65
C LEU A 229 13.00 -12.14 -17.97
N ARG A 230 12.84 -13.47 -18.10
CA ARG A 230 12.20 -14.08 -19.27
C ARG A 230 10.71 -13.74 -19.39
N ALA A 231 10.03 -13.56 -18.26
CA ALA A 231 8.65 -13.09 -18.19
C ALA A 231 8.51 -11.57 -18.47
N GLY A 232 9.61 -10.88 -18.76
CA GLY A 232 9.63 -9.46 -19.11
C GLY A 232 9.95 -8.53 -17.93
N GLY A 233 10.27 -9.07 -16.75
CA GLY A 233 10.65 -8.29 -15.58
C GLY A 233 11.79 -7.32 -15.88
N GLN A 234 11.62 -6.05 -15.52
CA GLN A 234 12.59 -5.00 -15.82
C GLN A 234 13.39 -4.61 -14.58
N ARG A 235 14.67 -4.27 -14.82
CA ARG A 235 15.50 -3.61 -13.80
C ARG A 235 15.29 -2.12 -13.89
N THR A 236 14.51 -1.57 -12.98
CA THR A 236 14.34 -0.12 -12.89
C THR A 236 15.51 0.46 -12.08
N PRO A 237 16.34 1.34 -12.67
CA PRO A 237 17.40 2.00 -11.92
C PRO A 237 16.81 2.66 -10.67
N ARG A 238 17.51 2.57 -9.52
CA ARG A 238 17.22 3.46 -8.39
C ARG A 238 17.57 4.87 -8.89
N GLU A 239 16.58 5.63 -9.36
CA GLU A 239 16.76 7.06 -9.60
C GLU A 239 17.16 7.69 -8.26
N ARG A 240 18.46 7.84 -8.05
CA ARG A 240 18.98 8.73 -7.03
C ARG A 240 18.69 10.12 -7.58
N PRO A 241 17.94 10.97 -6.88
CA PRO A 241 17.85 12.36 -7.26
C PRO A 241 19.29 12.90 -7.32
N GLU A 242 19.80 13.16 -8.52
CA GLU A 242 21.09 13.78 -8.65
C GLU A 242 20.98 15.18 -8.05
N GLY A 243 21.97 15.63 -7.27
CA GLY A 243 21.98 16.99 -6.71
C GLY A 243 21.87 18.09 -7.77
N SER A 244 22.07 17.76 -9.05
CA SER A 244 21.91 18.61 -10.23
C SER A 244 20.45 18.94 -10.57
N SER A 245 19.47 18.15 -10.08
CA SER A 245 18.04 18.38 -10.35
C SER A 245 17.39 19.42 -9.43
N TYR A 246 18.15 19.96 -8.46
CA TYR A 246 17.69 20.98 -7.55
C TYR A 246 18.21 22.36 -7.98
N PRO A 247 17.39 23.42 -7.90
CA PRO A 247 17.87 24.77 -8.12
C PRO A 247 19.01 25.10 -7.15
N PRO A 248 20.04 25.88 -7.56
CA PRO A 248 21.18 26.20 -6.71
C PRO A 248 20.76 26.73 -5.34
N GLY A 249 21.21 26.09 -4.26
CA GLY A 249 20.92 26.48 -2.88
C GLY A 249 19.73 25.77 -2.21
N ALA A 250 19.03 24.87 -2.91
CA ALA A 250 17.97 24.05 -2.30
C ALA A 250 18.50 22.86 -1.48
N VAL A 251 19.80 22.55 -1.55
CA VAL A 251 20.44 21.50 -0.76
C VAL A 251 21.14 22.11 0.48
N PRO A 252 20.71 21.79 1.71
CA PRO A 252 21.37 22.26 2.93
C PRO A 252 22.85 21.88 2.95
N GLY A 253 23.75 22.86 3.05
CA GLY A 253 25.21 22.66 3.05
C GLY A 253 25.88 22.79 1.68
N GLN A 254 25.13 23.05 0.60
CA GLN A 254 25.72 23.39 -0.70
C GLN A 254 26.35 24.79 -0.65
N VAL A 255 27.68 24.86 -0.78
CA VAL A 255 28.38 26.13 -0.98
C VAL A 255 28.10 26.58 -2.41
N VAL A 256 27.12 27.47 -2.58
CA VAL A 256 26.89 28.15 -3.85
C VAL A 256 27.95 29.24 -3.96
N GLU A 257 28.92 29.10 -4.87
CA GLU A 257 29.71 30.24 -5.33
C GLU A 257 28.74 31.19 -6.03
N VAL A 258 28.27 32.19 -5.29
CA VAL A 258 27.51 33.29 -5.88
C VAL A 258 28.51 34.09 -6.69
N GLU A 259 28.55 33.86 -8.01
CA GLU A 259 29.10 34.86 -8.92
C GLU A 259 28.39 36.18 -8.60
N LYS A 260 29.15 37.13 -8.04
CA LYS A 260 28.68 38.51 -7.84
C LYS A 260 28.43 39.12 -9.22
N LYS A 261 27.25 38.89 -9.79
CA LYS A 261 26.77 39.71 -10.89
C LYS A 261 26.55 41.10 -10.31
N GLU A 262 27.37 42.05 -10.75
CA GLU A 262 27.23 43.46 -10.40
C GLU A 262 25.78 43.88 -10.66
N ALA A 263 25.19 44.59 -9.69
CA ALA A 263 23.80 45.04 -9.80
C ALA A 263 23.65 45.88 -11.09
N PRO A 264 22.56 45.70 -11.87
CA PRO A 264 22.32 46.49 -13.07
C PRO A 264 22.42 47.99 -12.75
N LYS A 265 23.17 48.74 -13.57
CA LYS A 265 23.39 50.19 -13.33
C LYS A 265 22.08 50.98 -13.18
N ASP A 266 21.00 50.56 -13.83
CA ASP A 266 19.65 51.13 -13.72
C ASP A 266 19.05 51.11 -12.30
N TRP A 267 19.57 50.26 -11.41
CA TRP A 267 19.17 50.26 -9.99
C TRP A 267 19.93 51.27 -9.13
N LEU A 268 21.07 51.76 -9.62
CA LEU A 268 21.91 52.73 -8.93
C LEU A 268 21.62 54.17 -9.35
N GLU A 269 20.81 54.38 -10.40
CA GLU A 269 20.42 55.70 -10.86
C GLU A 269 19.16 56.23 -10.12
N PRO A 270 19.19 57.48 -9.61
CA PRO A 270 18.04 58.05 -8.91
C PRO A 270 16.88 58.27 -9.89
N LYS A 271 15.75 57.61 -9.63
CA LYS A 271 14.53 57.75 -10.45
C LYS A 271 13.90 59.13 -10.22
N ILE A 272 14.07 60.03 -11.19
CA ILE A 272 13.43 61.35 -11.16
C ILE A 272 11.97 61.20 -11.61
N TYR A 273 11.03 61.31 -10.68
CA TYR A 273 9.60 61.33 -10.97
C TYR A 273 9.20 62.68 -11.60
N LYS A 274 8.90 62.69 -12.90
CA LYS A 274 8.26 63.85 -13.54
C LYS A 274 6.75 63.74 -13.37
N GLY A 275 6.21 64.51 -12.42
CA GLY A 275 4.77 64.61 -12.22
C GLY A 275 4.07 65.17 -13.45
N THR A 276 3.03 64.48 -13.90
CA THR A 276 2.09 64.95 -14.92
C THR A 276 1.34 66.17 -14.39
N SER A 277 1.57 67.33 -14.99
CA SER A 277 0.76 68.53 -14.81
C SER A 277 -0.63 68.27 -15.38
N ILE A 278 -1.64 68.31 -14.51
CA ILE A 278 -3.05 68.33 -14.91
C ILE A 278 -3.38 69.76 -15.32
N SER A 279 -3.94 69.94 -16.52
CA SER A 279 -4.62 71.16 -16.98
C SER A 279 -6.04 70.78 -17.38
#